data_AF-A0A357FMX9-F1
#
_entry.id   AF-A0A357FMX9-F1
#
_cell.length_a   1.000
_cell.length_b   1.000
_cell.length_c   1.000
_cell.angle_alpha   90.00
_cell.angle_beta   90.00
_cell.angle_gamma   90.00
#
_symmetry.space_group_name_H-M   'P 1'
#
loop_
_entity.id
_entity.type
_entity.pdbx_description
1 polymer ?
#
loop_
_entity_poly.entity_id
_entity_poly.type
_entity_poly.pdbx_seq_one_letter_code
_entity_poly.pdbx_strand_id
1 'polypeptide(L)'
;REKDFVMVDIPGLIEGAHQGVGLGHEFLRHIERTRVLVHLVDGTSENPSGDFQKINRELELFDESLKDKPQILAINKVDLEEVRILAEDVRDSMGEDAWRFHIISAISG
;
A
#
# COMPACT_ATOMS: atom_id res chain seq x y z
N ARG A 1 -13.60 -23.50 -5.11
CA ARG A 1 -12.89 -22.94 -6.29
C ARG A 1 -11.61 -22.34 -5.74
N GLU A 2 -10.46 -22.92 -6.05
CA GLU A 2 -9.18 -22.22 -5.88
C GLU A 2 -9.25 -20.92 -6.67
N LYS A 3 -8.95 -19.82 -6.00
CA LYS A 3 -8.87 -18.49 -6.60
C LYS A 3 -7.39 -18.16 -6.66
N ASP A 4 -6.75 -18.56 -7.74
CA ASP A 4 -5.35 -18.21 -7.97
C ASP A 4 -5.28 -16.75 -8.44
N PHE A 5 -4.28 -16.03 -7.96
CA PHE A 5 -3.97 -14.68 -8.41
C PHE A 5 -2.45 -14.51 -8.49
N VAL A 6 -2.02 -13.57 -9.33
CA VAL A 6 -0.61 -13.18 -9.45
C VAL A 6 -0.42 -11.89 -8.67
N MET A 7 0.57 -11.86 -7.79
CA MET A 7 1.01 -10.67 -7.09
C MET A 7 2.39 -10.30 -7.61
N VAL A 8 2.61 -9.00 -7.81
CA VAL A 8 3.93 -8.43 -8.09
C VAL A 8 4.27 -7.52 -6.93
N ASP A 9 5.46 -7.68 -6.37
CA ASP A 9 5.97 -6.76 -5.37
C ASP A 9 6.54 -5.53 -6.08
N ILE A 10 6.19 -4.34 -5.59
CA ILE A 10 6.63 -3.05 -6.13
C ILE A 10 7.49 -2.44 -5.02
N PRO A 11 8.83 -2.50 -5.12
CA PRO A 11 9.70 -1.82 -4.17
C PRO A 11 9.27 -0.37 -4.11
N GLY A 12 9.05 0.12 -2.88
CA GLY A 12 8.47 1.43 -2.60
C GLY A 12 8.93 2.44 -3.63
N LEU A 13 7.94 3.01 -4.35
CA LEU A 13 8.16 3.96 -5.44
C LEU A 13 9.32 4.87 -5.02
N ILE A 14 10.45 4.68 -5.67
CA ILE A 14 11.66 5.42 -5.30
C ILE A 14 11.32 6.88 -5.55
N GLU A 15 11.75 7.80 -4.68
CA GLU A 15 11.59 9.23 -4.96
C GLU A 15 12.07 9.52 -6.39
N GLY A 16 11.17 10.01 -7.24
CA GLY A 16 11.45 10.19 -8.67
C GLY A 16 11.11 9.01 -9.59
N ALA A 17 10.33 8.03 -9.13
CA ALA A 17 9.80 6.93 -9.94
C ALA A 17 9.05 7.43 -11.18
N HIS A 18 8.25 8.49 -11.02
CA HIS A 18 7.54 9.18 -12.10
C HIS A 18 8.50 9.81 -13.15
N GLN A 19 9.76 10.06 -12.79
CA GLN A 19 10.81 10.57 -13.70
C GLN A 19 11.58 9.44 -14.40
N GLY A 20 11.22 8.18 -14.16
CA GLY A 20 11.87 7.01 -14.76
C GLY A 20 13.21 6.63 -14.12
N VAL A 21 13.55 7.20 -12.97
CA VAL A 21 14.78 6.88 -12.24
C VAL A 21 14.59 5.57 -11.47
N GLY A 22 15.36 4.54 -11.79
CA GLY A 22 15.55 3.35 -10.94
C GLY A 22 14.55 2.19 -11.09
N LEU A 23 13.30 2.41 -11.50
CA LEU A 23 12.30 1.33 -11.59
C LEU A 23 12.14 0.73 -13.00
N GLY A 24 12.63 1.40 -14.05
CA GLY A 24 12.55 0.92 -15.43
C GLY A 24 11.12 0.95 -16.01
N HIS A 25 10.99 1.39 -17.26
CA HIS A 25 9.69 1.53 -17.94
C HIS A 25 8.89 0.21 -18.02
N GLU A 26 9.59 -0.94 -18.03
CA GLU A 26 8.95 -2.26 -18.05
C GLU A 26 8.21 -2.59 -16.75
N PHE A 27 8.78 -2.26 -15.60
CA PHE A 27 8.19 -2.54 -14.29
C PHE A 27 6.88 -1.77 -14.09
N LEU A 28 6.87 -0.53 -14.55
CA LEU A 28 5.72 0.38 -14.43
C LEU A 28 4.53 -0.08 -15.29
N ARG A 29 4.77 -0.67 -16.47
CA ARG A 29 3.71 -1.33 -17.27
C ARG A 29 3.02 -2.49 -16.55
N HIS A 30 3.66 -3.11 -15.55
CA HIS A 30 3.01 -4.16 -14.76
C HIS A 30 1.95 -3.56 -13.84
N ILE A 31 2.21 -2.39 -13.26
CA ILE A 31 1.29 -1.68 -12.36
C ILE A 31 0.01 -1.27 -13.11
N GLU A 32 0.12 -0.79 -14.35
CA GLU A 32 -1.04 -0.47 -15.18
C GLU A 32 -1.97 -1.68 -15.38
N ARG A 33 -1.42 -2.90 -15.42
CA ARG A 33 -2.18 -4.14 -15.63
C ARG A 33 -2.73 -4.76 -14.34
N THR A 34 -2.34 -4.28 -13.16
CA THR A 34 -2.92 -4.77 -11.89
C THR A 34 -4.35 -4.29 -11.73
N ARG A 35 -5.19 -5.13 -11.11
CA ARG A 35 -6.61 -4.82 -10.84
C ARG A 35 -6.82 -4.17 -9.48
N VAL A 36 -5.90 -4.40 -8.55
CA VAL A 36 -5.95 -3.95 -7.16
C VAL A 36 -4.54 -3.56 -6.76
N LEU A 37 -4.42 -2.51 -5.96
CA LEU A 37 -3.17 -2.09 -5.33
C LEU A 37 -3.23 -2.39 -3.83
N VAL A 38 -2.17 -3.00 -3.30
CA VAL A 38 -2.01 -3.22 -1.86
C VAL A 38 -0.85 -2.36 -1.39
N HIS A 39 -1.15 -1.41 -0.52
CA HIS A 39 -0.18 -0.51 0.07
C HIS A 39 0.29 -1.08 1.39
N LEU A 40 1.55 -1.51 1.43
CA LEU A 40 2.16 -1.96 2.66
C LEU A 40 2.83 -0.76 3.34
N VAL A 41 2.30 -0.33 4.49
CA VAL A 41 2.79 0.83 5.24
C VAL A 41 3.34 0.39 6.59
N ASP A 42 4.49 0.93 6.95
CA ASP A 42 5.15 0.67 8.22
C ASP A 42 4.40 1.38 9.37
N GLY A 43 3.79 0.60 10.27
CA GLY A 43 3.07 1.14 11.42
C GLY A 43 3.95 1.83 12.46
N THR A 44 5.28 1.59 12.43
CA THR A 44 6.25 2.27 13.31
C THR A 44 6.73 3.61 12.77
N SER A 45 6.33 3.98 11.55
CA SER A 45 6.66 5.29 10.98
C SER A 45 6.14 6.41 11.89
N GLU A 46 6.86 7.53 11.93
CA GLU A 46 6.42 8.74 12.64
C GLU A 46 5.10 9.28 12.07
N ASN A 47 4.82 9.04 10.78
CA ASN A 47 3.58 9.45 10.12
C ASN A 47 3.14 8.45 9.04
N PRO A 48 2.53 7.30 9.43
CA PRO A 48 2.11 6.26 8.49
C PRO A 48 1.06 6.77 7.48
N SER A 49 0.17 7.67 7.91
CA SER A 49 -0.80 8.32 7.02
C SER A 49 -0.11 9.18 5.96
N GLY A 50 0.94 9.92 6.35
CA GLY A 50 1.74 10.72 5.43
C GLY A 50 2.47 9.85 4.42
N ASP A 51 2.98 8.69 4.82
CA ASP A 51 3.66 7.77 3.92
C ASP A 51 2.69 7.16 2.90
N PHE A 52 1.49 6.77 3.32
CA PHE A 52 0.42 6.36 2.39
C PHE A 52 0.05 7.46 1.38
N GLN A 53 -0.05 8.71 1.84
CA GLN A 53 -0.34 9.85 0.97
C GLN A 53 0.78 10.12 -0.04
N LYS A 54 2.05 10.00 0.38
CA LYS A 54 3.20 10.12 -0.52
C LYS A 54 3.15 9.05 -1.62
N ILE A 55 2.95 7.79 -1.25
CA ILE A 55 2.84 6.69 -2.22
C ILE A 55 1.72 6.96 -3.23
N ASN A 56 0.54 7.36 -2.76
CA ASN A 56 -0.57 7.70 -3.65
C ASN A 56 -0.26 8.88 -4.57
N ARG A 57 0.43 9.89 -4.07
CA ARG A 57 0.84 11.03 -4.88
C ARG A 57 1.82 10.63 -5.97
N GLU A 58 2.76 9.74 -5.67
CA GLU A 58 3.71 9.24 -6.67
C GLU A 58 3.03 8.37 -7.73
N LEU A 59 2.06 7.55 -7.35
CA LEU A 59 1.22 6.80 -8.29
C LEU A 59 0.45 7.75 -9.21
N GLU A 60 -0.19 8.78 -8.66
CA GLU A 60 -0.94 9.77 -9.43
C GLU A 60 -0.04 10.58 -10.38
N LEU A 61 1.16 10.97 -9.94
CA LEU A 61 2.13 11.68 -10.78
C LEU A 61 2.66 10.81 -11.93
N PHE A 62 2.66 9.49 -11.76
CA PHE A 62 3.04 8.55 -12.80
C PHE A 62 1.90 8.33 -13.81
N ASP A 63 0.71 7.95 -13.31
CA ASP A 63 -0.50 7.79 -14.11
C ASP A 63 -1.73 8.08 -13.24
N GLU A 64 -2.47 9.10 -13.64
CA GLU A 64 -3.68 9.53 -12.94
C GLU A 64 -4.72 8.40 -12.80
N SER A 65 -4.74 7.44 -13.73
CA SER A 65 -5.66 6.30 -13.69
C SER A 65 -5.40 5.33 -12.51
N LEU A 66 -4.20 5.35 -11.92
CA LEU A 66 -3.84 4.47 -10.82
C LEU A 66 -4.52 4.85 -9.51
N LYS A 67 -4.87 6.13 -9.31
CA LYS A 67 -5.56 6.59 -8.09
C LYS A 67 -6.99 6.04 -8.01
N ASP A 68 -7.60 5.78 -9.16
CA ASP A 68 -8.97 5.30 -9.27
C ASP A 68 -9.09 3.77 -9.10
N LYS A 69 -7.95 3.06 -9.10
CA LYS A 69 -7.93 1.62 -8.87
C LYS A 69 -8.37 1.29 -7.44
N PRO A 70 -9.06 0.15 -7.22
CA PRO A 70 -9.28 -0.35 -5.87
C PRO A 70 -7.96 -0.48 -5.11
N GLN A 71 -7.91 0.14 -3.93
CA GLN A 71 -6.72 0.14 -3.08
C GLN A 71 -7.05 -0.48 -1.72
N ILE A 72 -6.08 -1.22 -1.20
CA ILE A 72 -6.10 -1.84 0.12
C ILE A 72 -4.89 -1.28 0.88
N LEU A 73 -5.10 -0.78 2.09
CA LEU A 73 -4.03 -0.37 3.00
C LEU A 73 -3.75 -1.51 3.98
N ALA A 74 -2.51 -1.97 4.03
CA ALA A 74 -2.02 -2.94 4.99
C ALA A 74 -0.99 -2.29 5.92
N ILE A 75 -1.34 -2.06 7.19
CA ILE A 75 -0.39 -1.62 8.20
C ILE A 75 0.40 -2.82 8.70
N ASN A 76 1.72 -2.73 8.57
CA ASN A 76 2.66 -3.78 8.97
C ASN A 76 3.23 -3.52 10.38
N LYS A 77 3.86 -4.55 10.96
CA LYS A 77 4.55 -4.57 12.27
C LYS A 77 3.63 -4.53 13.49
N VAL A 78 2.48 -5.17 13.37
CA VAL A 78 1.42 -5.16 14.40
C VAL A 78 1.73 -6.14 15.55
N ASP A 79 2.84 -6.86 15.45
CA ASP A 79 3.51 -7.52 16.56
C ASP A 79 3.98 -6.54 17.65
N LEU A 80 4.13 -5.26 17.30
CA LEU A 80 4.39 -4.18 18.26
C LEU A 80 3.06 -3.67 18.82
N GLU A 81 2.98 -3.60 20.15
CA GLU A 81 1.75 -3.25 20.87
C GLU A 81 1.25 -1.85 20.50
N GLU A 82 2.16 -0.88 20.42
CA GLU A 82 1.87 0.50 20.03
C GLU A 82 1.29 0.59 18.62
N VAL A 83 1.78 -0.23 17.69
CA VAL A 83 1.29 -0.28 16.30
C VAL A 83 -0.08 -0.93 16.27
N ARG A 84 -0.27 -2.01 17.02
CA ARG A 84 -1.55 -2.71 17.11
C ARG A 84 -2.65 -1.76 17.59
N ILE A 85 -2.45 -1.10 18.73
CA ILE A 85 -3.45 -0.19 19.31
C ILE A 85 -3.81 0.91 18.32
N LEU A 86 -2.81 1.59 17.74
CA LEU A 86 -3.03 2.64 16.76
C LEU A 86 -3.81 2.15 15.53
N ALA A 87 -3.43 0.98 14.99
CA ALA A 87 -4.04 0.44 13.79
C ALA A 87 -5.48 -0.03 14.05
N GLU A 88 -5.79 -0.56 15.23
CA GLU A 88 -7.15 -0.92 15.62
C GLU A 88 -8.06 0.30 15.76
N ASP A 89 -7.57 1.37 16.42
CA ASP A 89 -8.30 2.63 16.54
C ASP A 89 -8.63 3.22 15.15
N VAL A 90 -7.66 3.18 14.22
CA VAL A 90 -7.86 3.64 12.84
C VAL A 90 -8.90 2.77 12.12
N ARG A 91 -8.78 1.44 12.21
CA ARG A 91 -9.74 0.51 11.59
C ARG A 91 -11.16 0.76 12.06
N ASP A 92 -11.35 0.96 13.37
CA ASP A 92 -12.66 1.17 13.96
C ASP A 92 -13.27 2.53 13.54
N SER A 93 -12.42 3.53 13.28
CA SER A 93 -12.85 4.83 12.75
C SER A 93 -13.32 4.79 11.28
N MET A 94 -12.98 3.74 10.53
CA MET A 94 -13.30 3.61 9.09
C MET A 94 -14.71 3.08 8.78
N GLY A 95 -15.43 2.56 9.78
CA GLY A 95 -16.81 2.10 9.60
C GLY A 95 -16.97 1.05 8.49
N GLU A 96 -17.87 1.29 7.53
CA GLU A 96 -18.17 0.34 6.44
C GLU A 96 -17.00 0.14 5.46
N ASP A 97 -16.03 1.04 5.42
CA ASP A 97 -14.85 0.96 4.53
C ASP A 97 -13.68 0.18 5.15
N ALA A 98 -13.82 -0.30 6.40
CA ALA A 98 -12.78 -1.02 7.12
C ALA A 98 -12.26 -2.27 6.37
N TRP A 99 -13.03 -2.85 5.45
CA TRP A 99 -12.58 -3.98 4.61
C TRP A 99 -11.40 -3.63 3.69
N ARG A 100 -11.14 -2.34 3.45
CA ARG A 100 -9.97 -1.87 2.69
C ARG A 100 -8.73 -1.72 3.57
N PHE A 101 -8.85 -1.95 4.87
CA PHE A 101 -7.78 -1.78 5.84
C PHE A 101 -7.46 -3.10 6.53
N HIS A 102 -6.20 -3.52 6.41
CA HIS A 102 -5.69 -4.71 7.04
C HIS A 102 -4.52 -4.38 7.96
N ILE A 103 -4.40 -5.19 9.00
CA ILE A 103 -3.40 -5.10 10.04
C ILE A 103 -2.64 -6.42 9.95
N ILE A 104 -1.35 -6.37 9.62
CA ILE A 104 -0.53 -7.57 9.39
C ILE A 104 0.79 -7.49 10.14
N SER A 105 1.35 -8.65 10.45
CA SER A 105 2.75 -8.75 10.90
C SER A 105 3.49 -9.69 9.96
N ALA A 106 4.39 -9.11 9.16
CA ALA A 106 5.23 -9.90 8.27
C ALA A 106 6.13 -10.90 9.01
N ILE A 107 6.37 -10.73 10.32
CA ILE A 107 7.23 -11.63 11.11
C ILE A 107 6.47 -12.82 11.71
N SER A 108 5.20 -12.65 12.06
CA SER A 108 4.42 -13.70 12.73
C SER A 108 3.50 -14.49 11.79
N GLY A 109 3.27 -13.98 10.57
CA GLY A 109 2.39 -14.60 9.58
C GLY A 109 0.94 -14.20 9.79
#